data_AF-A0A644WIH2-F1
#
_entry.id   AF-A0A644WIH2-F1
#
_cell.length_a   1.000
_cell.length_b   1.000
_cell.length_c   1.000
_cell.angle_alpha   90.00
_cell.angle_beta   90.00
_cell.angle_gamma   90.00
#
_symmetry.space_group_name_H-M   'P 1'
#
loop_
_entity.id
_entity.type
_entity.pdbx_description
1 polymer ?
#
loop_
_entity_poly.entity_id
_entity_poly.type
_entity_poly.pdbx_seq_one_letter_code
_entity_poly.pdbx_strand_id
1 'polypeptide(L)'
;MKINQSSADIQKQTFLFNTNLKVSQQNNEIEKMQDLLKSDDEIISLRQGIQHTTEVRVENGTATTSDLIRDINAVNRSMLDKATHEMQLLNALYNLKNTINQ
;
A
#
# COMPACT_ATOMS: atom_id res chain seq x y z
N MET A 1 -47.60 -14.31 11.18
CA MET A 1 -46.32 -15.07 11.11
C MET A 1 -45.64 -15.00 9.74
N LYS A 2 -46.32 -15.19 8.60
CA LYS A 2 -45.69 -15.10 7.25
C LYS A 2 -45.07 -13.74 6.90
N ILE A 3 -45.69 -12.62 7.30
CA ILE A 3 -45.17 -11.26 7.09
C ILE A 3 -43.85 -11.04 7.85
N ASN A 4 -43.72 -11.58 9.06
CA ASN A 4 -42.49 -11.48 9.86
C ASN A 4 -41.35 -12.32 9.28
N GLN A 5 -41.65 -13.51 8.70
CA GLN A 5 -40.66 -14.31 7.99
C GLN A 5 -40.15 -13.59 6.73
N SER A 6 -41.06 -13.01 5.93
CA SER A 6 -40.68 -12.23 4.74
C SER A 6 -39.84 -10.99 5.10
N SER A 7 -40.12 -10.32 6.21
CA SER A 7 -39.34 -9.18 6.69
C SER A 7 -37.93 -9.60 7.14
N ALA A 8 -37.82 -10.70 7.90
CA ALA A 8 -36.54 -11.25 8.32
C ALA A 8 -35.67 -11.70 7.13
N ASP A 9 -36.28 -12.29 6.11
CA ASP A 9 -35.58 -12.67 4.88
C ASP A 9 -35.05 -11.45 4.12
N ILE A 10 -35.84 -10.38 3.98
CA ILE A 10 -35.40 -9.12 3.35
C ILE A 10 -34.24 -8.47 4.12
N GLN A 11 -34.30 -8.46 5.45
CA GLN A 11 -33.22 -7.95 6.30
C GLN A 11 -31.94 -8.75 6.12
N LYS A 12 -32.04 -10.08 6.07
CA LYS A 12 -30.89 -10.97 5.82
C LYS A 12 -30.28 -10.72 4.44
N GLN A 13 -31.09 -10.60 3.39
CA GLN A 13 -30.59 -10.32 2.04
C GLN A 13 -29.88 -8.97 1.97
N THR A 14 -30.46 -7.94 2.60
CA THR A 14 -29.85 -6.60 2.69
C THR A 14 -28.50 -6.65 3.43
N PHE A 15 -28.43 -7.38 4.55
CA PHE A 15 -27.18 -7.56 5.28
C PHE A 15 -26.11 -8.25 4.42
N LEU A 16 -26.44 -9.36 3.76
CA LEU A 16 -25.50 -10.10 2.89
C LEU A 16 -25.02 -9.24 1.73
N PHE A 17 -25.92 -8.50 1.08
CA PHE A 17 -25.57 -7.57 0.01
C PHE A 17 -24.58 -6.50 0.48
N ASN A 18 -24.86 -5.83 1.60
CA ASN A 18 -24.00 -4.79 2.14
C ASN A 18 -22.62 -5.35 2.56
N THR A 19 -22.58 -6.54 3.15
CA THR A 19 -21.33 -7.22 3.51
C THR A 19 -20.50 -7.54 2.26
N ASN A 20 -21.12 -8.11 1.22
CA ASN A 20 -20.43 -8.43 -0.04
C ASN A 20 -19.92 -7.17 -0.76
N LEU A 21 -20.70 -6.10 -0.75
CA LEU A 21 -20.29 -4.81 -1.30
C LEU A 21 -19.05 -4.27 -0.58
N LYS A 22 -19.05 -4.31 0.75
CA LYS A 22 -17.91 -3.87 1.57
C LYS A 22 -16.66 -4.72 1.31
N VAL A 23 -16.80 -6.04 1.24
CA VAL A 23 -15.70 -6.96 0.89
C VAL A 23 -15.11 -6.63 -0.48
N SER A 24 -15.96 -6.39 -1.48
CA SER A 24 -15.51 -6.02 -2.83
C SER A 24 -14.70 -4.72 -2.83
N GLN A 25 -15.16 -3.69 -2.12
CA GLN A 25 -14.45 -2.43 -1.97
C GLN A 25 -13.09 -2.62 -1.28
N GLN A 26 -13.04 -3.38 -0.17
CA GLN A 26 -11.81 -3.65 0.56
C GLN A 26 -10.78 -4.40 -0.29
N ASN A 27 -11.22 -5.39 -1.08
CA ASN A 27 -10.35 -6.11 -2.00
C ASN A 27 -9.75 -5.18 -3.07
N ASN A 28 -10.55 -4.25 -3.61
CA ASN A 28 -10.05 -3.29 -4.60
C ASN A 28 -8.99 -2.35 -4.00
N GLU A 29 -9.17 -1.91 -2.75
CA GLU A 29 -8.17 -1.08 -2.06
C GLU A 29 -6.89 -1.87 -1.74
N ILE A 30 -7.01 -3.16 -1.40
CA ILE A 30 -5.85 -4.06 -1.23
C ILE A 30 -5.07 -4.19 -2.54
N GLU A 31 -5.75 -4.41 -3.66
CA GLU A 31 -5.13 -4.53 -4.98
C GLU A 31 -4.37 -3.25 -5.37
N LYS A 32 -5.01 -2.08 -5.21
CA LYS A 32 -4.35 -0.79 -5.44
C LYS A 32 -3.10 -0.60 -4.57
N MET A 33 -3.17 -0.99 -3.30
CA MET A 33 -2.04 -0.88 -2.39
C MET A 33 -0.88 -1.81 -2.79
N GLN A 34 -1.20 -3.02 -3.26
CA GLN A 34 -0.19 -3.94 -3.80
C GLN A 34 0.49 -3.38 -5.04
N ASP A 35 -0.25 -2.71 -5.93
CA ASP A 35 0.33 -2.04 -7.10
C ASP A 35 1.15 -0.80 -6.74
N LEU A 36 0.73 -0.05 -5.72
CA LEU A 36 1.51 1.06 -5.16
C LEU A 36 2.87 0.57 -4.65
N LEU A 37 2.91 -0.56 -3.92
CA LEU A 37 4.16 -1.14 -3.43
C LEU A 37 5.13 -1.55 -4.53
N LYS A 38 4.63 -2.02 -5.69
CA LYS A 38 5.47 -2.28 -6.86
C LYS A 38 6.09 -0.98 -7.39
N SER A 39 5.31 0.09 -7.43
CA SER A 39 5.78 1.40 -7.85
C SER A 39 6.82 1.96 -6.87
N ASP A 40 6.63 1.75 -5.56
CA ASP A 40 7.62 2.12 -4.54
C ASP A 40 8.95 1.39 -4.76
N ASP A 41 8.92 0.10 -5.11
CA ASP A 41 10.12 -0.69 -5.43
C ASP A 41 10.85 -0.13 -6.67
N GLU A 42 10.12 0.25 -7.71
CA GLU A 42 10.69 0.90 -8.89
C GLU A 42 11.34 2.24 -8.54
N ILE A 43 10.68 3.07 -7.71
CA ILE A 43 11.22 4.35 -7.24
C ILE A 43 12.51 4.15 -6.45
N ILE A 44 12.54 3.18 -5.52
CA ILE A 44 13.73 2.85 -4.73
C ILE A 44 14.87 2.44 -5.66
N SER A 45 14.61 1.57 -6.63
CA SER A 45 15.62 1.14 -7.62
C SER A 45 16.19 2.32 -8.42
N LEU A 46 15.33 3.23 -8.89
CA LEU A 46 15.77 4.43 -9.62
C LEU A 46 16.62 5.35 -8.74
N ARG A 47 16.23 5.53 -7.46
CA ARG A 47 16.98 6.35 -6.50
C ARG A 47 18.34 5.75 -6.16
N GLN A 48 18.44 4.43 -6.04
CA GLN A 48 19.70 3.74 -5.85
C GLN A 48 20.63 3.93 -7.06
N GLY A 49 20.10 3.90 -8.28
CA GLY A 49 20.87 4.20 -9.50
C GLY A 49 21.43 5.63 -9.53
N ILE A 50 20.65 6.61 -9.08
CA ILE A 50 21.10 8.00 -8.93
C ILE A 50 22.20 8.09 -7.86
N GLN A 51 21.98 7.50 -6.68
CA GLN A 51 22.96 7.49 -5.60
C GLN A 51 24.30 6.90 -6.06
N HIS A 52 24.28 5.76 -6.77
CA HIS A 52 25.48 5.12 -7.29
C HIS A 52 26.21 6.01 -8.32
N THR A 53 25.46 6.68 -9.19
CA THR A 53 26.05 7.63 -10.15
C THR A 53 26.73 8.80 -9.41
N THR A 54 26.10 9.32 -8.35
CA THR A 54 26.67 10.39 -7.54
C THR A 54 27.91 9.93 -6.77
N GLU A 55 27.92 8.70 -6.26
CA GLU A 55 29.09 8.08 -5.61
C GLU A 55 30.32 8.07 -6.55
N VAL A 56 30.16 7.55 -7.77
CA VAL A 56 31.23 7.56 -8.80
C VAL A 56 31.68 8.98 -9.13
N ARG A 57 30.76 9.96 -9.16
CA ARG A 57 31.11 11.36 -9.41
C ARG A 57 31.89 11.99 -8.26
N VAL A 58 31.61 11.61 -7.01
CA VAL A 58 32.38 12.06 -5.83
C VAL A 58 33.79 11.51 -5.89
N GLU A 59 33.97 10.23 -6.21
CA GLU A 59 35.30 9.61 -6.38
C GLU A 59 36.13 10.33 -7.45
N ASN A 60 35.48 10.73 -8.54
CA ASN A 60 36.11 11.49 -9.63
C ASN A 60 36.21 13.00 -9.37
N GLY A 61 35.79 13.49 -8.20
CA GLY A 61 35.85 14.91 -7.83
C GLY A 61 34.90 15.84 -8.60
N THR A 62 33.89 15.28 -9.27
CA THR A 62 32.88 16.01 -10.07
C THR A 62 31.52 16.17 -9.37
N ALA A 63 31.41 15.70 -8.13
CA ALA A 63 30.30 15.91 -7.21
C ALA A 63 30.84 16.04 -5.78
N THR A 64 30.03 16.57 -4.87
CA THR A 64 30.41 16.74 -3.46
C THR A 64 29.87 15.61 -2.59
N THR A 65 30.48 15.38 -1.42
CA THR A 65 29.91 14.50 -0.40
C THR A 65 28.53 14.95 0.08
N SER A 66 28.23 16.26 0.03
CA SER A 66 26.89 16.78 0.33
C SER A 66 25.84 16.30 -0.69
N ASP A 67 26.19 16.26 -1.97
CA ASP A 67 25.33 15.70 -3.01
C ASP A 67 25.03 14.22 -2.75
N LEU A 68 26.05 13.45 -2.39
CA LEU A 68 25.88 12.02 -2.07
C LEU A 68 24.97 11.82 -0.84
N ILE A 69 25.16 12.60 0.24
CA ILE A 69 24.29 12.53 1.42
C ILE A 69 22.83 12.85 1.06
N ARG A 70 22.59 13.83 0.18
CA ARG A 70 21.24 14.13 -0.30
C ARG A 70 20.61 12.94 -1.01
N ASP A 71 21.36 12.25 -1.87
CA ASP A 71 20.83 11.11 -2.63
C ASP A 71 20.62 9.87 -1.74
N ILE A 72 21.51 9.62 -0.76
CA ILE A 72 21.31 8.61 0.30
C ILE A 72 20.00 8.89 1.06
N ASN A 73 19.79 10.15 1.46
CA ASN A 73 18.56 10.53 2.17
C ASN A 73 17.31 10.35 1.31
N ALA A 74 17.42 10.55 -0.02
CA ALA A 74 16.31 10.31 -0.94
C ALA A 74 15.96 8.82 -1.03
N VAL A 75 16.96 7.93 -1.11
CA VAL A 75 16.75 6.47 -1.05
C VAL A 75 16.07 6.07 0.25
N ASN A 76 16.60 6.53 1.39
CA ASN A 76 16.06 6.20 2.71
C ASN A 76 14.61 6.69 2.87
N ARG A 77 14.28 7.86 2.32
CA ARG A 77 12.91 8.38 2.32
C ARG A 77 11.97 7.48 1.53
N SER A 78 12.36 7.07 0.32
CA SER A 78 11.54 6.15 -0.49
C SER A 78 11.34 4.80 0.21
N MET A 79 12.34 4.28 0.92
CA MET A 79 12.19 3.07 1.73
C MET A 79 11.21 3.26 2.90
N LEU A 80 11.24 4.42 3.57
CA LEU A 80 10.32 4.74 4.65
C LEU A 80 8.87 4.91 4.15
N ASP A 81 8.71 5.54 2.99
CA ASP A 81 7.40 5.70 2.34
C ASP A 81 6.81 4.31 2.02
N LYS A 82 7.60 3.42 1.42
CA LYS A 82 7.20 2.02 1.19
C LYS A 82 6.78 1.31 2.47
N ALA A 83 7.59 1.39 3.53
CA ALA A 83 7.26 0.76 4.82
C ALA A 83 5.95 1.29 5.42
N THR A 84 5.64 2.57 5.18
CA THR A 84 4.35 3.17 5.58
C THR A 84 3.19 2.56 4.77
N HIS A 85 3.34 2.41 3.46
CA HIS A 85 2.34 1.76 2.62
C HIS A 85 2.16 0.27 2.94
N GLU A 86 3.23 -0.45 3.31
CA GLU A 86 3.14 -1.83 3.79
C GLU A 86 2.29 -1.93 5.07
N MET A 87 2.46 -1.00 6.00
CA MET A 87 1.59 -0.92 7.20
C MET A 87 0.13 -0.66 6.83
N GLN A 88 -0.13 0.21 5.85
CA GLN A 88 -1.48 0.48 5.37
C GLN A 88 -2.11 -0.76 4.70
N LEU A 89 -1.33 -1.53 3.92
CA LEU A 89 -1.76 -2.81 3.35
C LEU A 89 -2.14 -3.80 4.46
N LEU A 90 -1.31 -3.94 5.49
CA LEU A 90 -1.59 -4.82 6.63
C LEU A 90 -2.90 -4.43 7.33
N ASN A 91 -3.14 -3.13 7.51
CA ASN A 91 -4.39 -2.63 8.08
C ASN A 91 -5.59 -2.97 7.19
N ALA A 92 -5.47 -2.79 5.87
CA ALA A 92 -6.52 -3.14 4.91
C ALA A 92 -6.86 -4.64 4.94
N LEU A 93 -5.85 -5.51 4.98
CA LEU A 93 -6.01 -6.96 5.14
C LEU A 93 -6.71 -7.32 6.46
N TYR A 94 -6.35 -6.66 7.56
CA TYR A 94 -7.00 -6.85 8.86
C TYR A 94 -8.47 -6.41 8.84
N ASN A 95 -8.79 -5.29 8.18
CA ASN A 95 -10.17 -4.82 8.05
C ASN A 95 -11.04 -5.74 7.18
N LEU A 96 -10.46 -6.35 6.15
CA LEU A 96 -11.11 -7.39 5.37
C LEU A 96 -11.41 -8.61 6.24
N LYS A 97 -10.39 -9.11 6.95
CA LYS A 97 -10.50 -10.24 7.89
C LYS A 97 -11.65 -10.05 8.89
N ASN A 98 -11.73 -8.88 9.52
CA ASN A 98 -12.83 -8.56 10.45
C ASN A 98 -14.21 -8.52 9.78
N THR A 99 -14.29 -8.10 8.51
CA THR A 99 -15.55 -8.01 7.77
C THR A 99 -16.08 -9.40 7.40
N ILE A 100 -15.18 -10.36 7.15
CA ILE A 100 -15.53 -11.75 6.85
C ILE A 100 -15.63 -12.64 8.10
N ASN A 101 -15.42 -12.09 9.31
CA ASN A 101 -15.37 -12.84 10.57
C ASN A 101 -14.38 -14.03 10.55
N GLN A 102 -13.17 -13.80 10.03
CA GLN A 102 -12.04 -14.72 10.18
C GLN A 102 -11.00 -14.17 11.15
#